data_AF-A0A952N9T8-F1
#
_entry.id   AF-A0A952N9T8-F1
#
_cell.length_a   1.000
_cell.length_b   1.000
_cell.length_c   1.000
_cell.angle_alpha   90.00
_cell.angle_beta   90.00
_cell.angle_gamma   90.00
#
_symmetry.space_group_name_H-M   'P 1'
#
loop_
_entity.id
_entity.type
_entity.pdbx_description
1 polymer ?
#
loop_
_entity_poly.entity_id
_entity_poly.type
_entity_poly.pdbx_seq_one_letter_code
_entity_poly.pdbx_strand_id
1 'polypeptide(L)'
;MKRAFILILLFFYSSLFGQNLDNIYNKIESKLKKDNTYLNIHSINFKPEQKDLALLSNIPLTDDKKPYTFKVSDFIDYNFVVLIEGVEIDSMILLYVNEVENKAASSTEFITSNTSEDNQILENTVISFKDMQELYYENPQFYTQLFGIVEKILRGDPQAKKSMLKINVDEQIKKSKGISGKNNQDFLNFQRANSIHTYPKDQKTGVTSSRRRTQESSSAEYKIDASFTHATFNHKAMAFPFGDISAELNFGNKATNTLPFESMTTALGVRARIGISGKTIDHLNDFQLDGRLMGRIRMNTNGLTKSLPFISATPKLHLGSGFIFDINLTRAFGLPFLNLYVASGSKDVANPYVKIGPSDSATSYFSFTQLESSMSFYWNTSEDMTIRFRLDLGLSKYDVVKAVYHKGTSTSMIYNQILPFAVLYFNFVPNDDFFAANVKLFDSKINLGAWFKFLQLSGGHTFRFDFSYISAPIFRNPHEWETDGAGTLLQVRYRYGF
;
A
#
# COMPACT_ATOMS: atom_id res chain seq x y z
N MET A 1 29.33 24.72 12.26
CA MET A 1 28.73 24.87 10.92
C MET A 1 27.50 23.97 10.66
N LYS A 2 27.49 22.67 10.99
CA LYS A 2 26.32 21.79 10.70
C LYS A 2 25.00 22.11 11.43
N ARG A 3 25.04 22.72 12.63
CA ARG A 3 23.83 23.11 13.38
C ARG A 3 23.21 24.44 12.93
N ALA A 4 24.01 25.35 12.39
CA ALA A 4 23.52 26.62 11.83
C ALA A 4 22.78 26.43 10.50
N PHE A 5 23.20 25.44 9.69
CA PHE A 5 22.56 25.13 8.41
C PHE A 5 21.14 24.54 8.58
N ILE A 6 20.89 23.78 9.66
CA ILE A 6 19.56 23.23 9.99
C ILE A 6 18.62 24.31 10.52
N LEU A 7 19.13 25.24 11.33
CA LEU A 7 18.36 26.40 11.79
C LEU A 7 18.06 27.37 10.63
N ILE A 8 19.00 27.61 9.73
CA ILE A 8 18.77 28.39 8.50
C ILE A 8 17.75 27.65 7.60
N LEU A 9 17.83 26.33 7.43
CA LEU A 9 16.82 25.56 6.70
C LEU A 9 15.43 25.60 7.34
N LEU A 10 15.33 25.58 8.67
CA LEU A 10 14.05 25.69 9.41
C LEU A 10 13.47 27.11 9.36
N PHE A 11 14.30 28.14 9.40
CA PHE A 11 13.88 29.54 9.23
C PHE A 11 13.55 29.90 7.77
N PHE A 12 14.21 29.28 6.79
CA PHE A 12 13.83 29.38 5.38
C PHE A 12 12.56 28.55 5.07
N TYR A 13 12.33 27.42 5.74
CA TYR A 13 11.08 26.66 5.59
C TYR A 13 9.87 27.38 6.19
N SER A 14 10.01 28.05 7.33
CA SER A 14 8.88 28.78 7.95
C SER A 14 8.54 30.10 7.23
N SER A 15 9.53 30.78 6.65
CA SER A 15 9.32 32.02 5.87
C SER A 15 8.80 31.77 4.46
N LEU A 16 9.05 30.59 3.88
CA LEU A 16 8.52 30.20 2.56
C LEU A 16 7.08 29.68 2.59
N PHE A 17 6.50 29.39 3.76
CA PHE A 17 5.11 28.90 3.86
C PHE A 17 4.08 30.04 3.83
N GLY A 18 4.35 31.20 4.44
CA GLY A 18 3.40 32.32 4.47
C GLY A 18 3.10 32.92 3.08
N GLN A 19 4.13 33.17 2.26
CA GLN A 19 3.98 33.77 0.92
C GLN A 19 3.65 32.73 -0.18
N ASN A 20 3.84 31.42 0.06
CA ASN A 20 3.43 30.39 -0.90
C ASN A 20 1.99 29.91 -0.72
N LEU A 21 1.39 30.02 0.47
CA LEU A 21 0.02 29.54 0.68
C LEU A 21 -0.99 30.27 -0.21
N ASP A 22 -0.90 31.60 -0.33
CA ASP A 22 -1.77 32.37 -1.23
C ASP A 22 -1.56 32.01 -2.70
N ASN A 23 -0.30 31.84 -3.11
CA ASN A 23 0.03 31.38 -4.46
C ASN A 23 -0.45 29.94 -4.71
N ILE A 24 -0.47 29.09 -3.69
CA ILE A 24 -0.99 27.72 -3.76
C ILE A 24 -2.52 27.75 -3.82
N TYR A 25 -3.19 28.54 -2.99
CA TYR A 25 -4.64 28.70 -3.00
C TYR A 25 -5.13 29.25 -4.33
N ASN A 26 -4.49 30.29 -4.87
CA ASN A 26 -4.81 30.84 -6.19
C ASN A 26 -4.57 29.83 -7.33
N LYS A 27 -3.51 29.01 -7.22
CA LYS A 27 -3.25 27.91 -8.18
C LYS A 27 -4.27 26.79 -8.06
N ILE A 28 -4.68 26.43 -6.85
CA ILE A 28 -5.72 25.43 -6.59
C ILE A 28 -7.05 25.95 -7.14
N GLU A 29 -7.43 27.19 -6.83
CA GLU A 29 -8.67 27.80 -7.33
C GLU A 29 -8.69 27.90 -8.86
N SER A 30 -7.57 28.31 -9.49
CA SER A 30 -7.45 28.33 -10.95
C SER A 30 -7.55 26.92 -11.56
N LYS A 31 -7.03 25.89 -10.86
CA LYS A 31 -7.20 24.50 -11.27
C LYS A 31 -8.62 24.00 -11.06
N LEU A 32 -9.26 24.29 -9.93
CA LEU A 32 -10.66 23.92 -9.65
C LEU A 32 -11.62 24.54 -10.67
N LYS A 33 -11.38 25.80 -11.08
CA LYS A 33 -12.16 26.49 -12.12
C LYS A 33 -11.94 25.92 -13.54
N LYS A 34 -10.84 25.18 -13.77
CA LYS A 34 -10.45 24.62 -15.08
C LYS A 34 -10.54 23.08 -15.16
N ASP A 35 -10.69 22.40 -14.04
CA ASP A 35 -10.67 20.93 -13.98
C ASP A 35 -12.02 20.36 -14.41
N ASN A 36 -12.00 19.64 -15.52
CA ASN A 36 -13.16 18.97 -16.10
C ASN A 36 -13.06 17.44 -15.99
N THR A 37 -12.08 16.93 -15.24
CA THR A 37 -11.56 15.55 -15.47
C THR A 37 -11.33 14.70 -14.22
N TYR A 38 -10.92 15.26 -13.07
CA TYR A 38 -10.38 14.42 -11.98
C TYR A 38 -11.12 14.49 -10.65
N LEU A 39 -11.70 15.63 -10.29
CA LEU A 39 -12.31 15.83 -8.97
C LEU A 39 -13.84 15.67 -9.02
N ASN A 40 -14.42 14.98 -8.03
CA ASN A 40 -15.87 14.78 -7.88
C ASN A 40 -16.53 16.05 -7.32
N ILE A 41 -16.49 17.13 -8.11
CA ILE A 41 -16.97 18.45 -7.75
C ILE A 41 -18.41 18.61 -8.22
N HIS A 42 -19.24 19.11 -7.31
CA HIS A 42 -20.64 19.37 -7.57
C HIS A 42 -20.98 20.83 -7.27
N SER A 43 -21.89 21.39 -8.06
CA SER A 43 -22.56 22.66 -7.79
C SER A 43 -23.94 22.39 -7.24
N ILE A 44 -24.30 23.09 -6.16
CA ILE A 44 -25.59 23.00 -5.48
C ILE A 44 -26.16 24.42 -5.43
N ASN A 45 -27.31 24.60 -6.07
CA ASN A 45 -28.00 25.88 -6.09
C ASN A 45 -28.73 26.10 -4.76
N PHE A 46 -28.64 27.31 -4.23
CA PHE A 46 -29.27 27.77 -3.03
C PHE A 46 -29.88 29.15 -3.25
N LYS A 47 -31.18 29.27 -2.99
CA LYS A 47 -31.89 30.55 -2.92
C LYS A 47 -32.20 30.85 -1.45
N PRO A 48 -31.58 31.87 -0.82
CA PRO A 48 -31.78 32.16 0.59
C PRO A 48 -33.21 32.62 0.84
N GLU A 49 -33.81 32.19 1.95
CA GLU A 49 -35.06 32.76 2.44
C GLU A 49 -34.79 33.73 3.61
N GLN A 50 -35.78 34.56 3.95
CA GLN A 50 -35.65 35.54 5.03
C GLN A 50 -35.30 34.91 6.40
N LYS A 51 -35.71 33.65 6.60
CA LYS A 51 -35.39 32.86 7.81
C LYS A 51 -33.91 32.45 7.89
N ASP A 52 -33.20 32.40 6.77
CA ASP A 52 -31.81 31.94 6.69
C ASP A 52 -30.80 33.10 6.84
N LEU A 53 -31.25 34.35 6.62
CA LEU A 53 -30.41 35.56 6.67
C LEU A 53 -29.73 35.80 8.02
N ALA A 54 -30.38 35.43 9.13
CA ALA A 54 -29.81 35.60 10.46
C ALA A 54 -28.55 34.74 10.68
N LEU A 55 -28.43 33.63 9.94
CA LEU A 55 -27.30 32.70 10.01
C LEU A 55 -26.27 32.94 8.88
N LEU A 56 -26.58 33.81 7.92
CA LEU A 56 -25.79 34.07 6.72
C LEU A 56 -25.27 35.52 6.64
N SER A 57 -25.22 36.21 7.77
CA SER A 57 -24.75 37.59 7.89
C SER A 57 -23.34 37.69 8.48
N ASN A 58 -22.55 38.63 7.98
CA ASN A 58 -21.21 38.99 8.49
C ASN A 58 -20.19 37.83 8.51
N ILE A 59 -20.18 37.02 7.46
CA ILE A 59 -19.18 35.96 7.29
C ILE A 59 -17.81 36.61 7.04
N PRO A 60 -16.80 36.36 7.89
CA PRO A 60 -15.48 36.97 7.72
C PRO A 60 -14.82 36.45 6.44
N LEU A 61 -14.19 37.36 5.69
CA LEU A 61 -13.44 37.06 4.48
C LEU A 61 -11.96 37.41 4.70
N THR A 62 -11.09 36.78 3.90
CA THR A 62 -9.63 36.95 3.96
C THR A 62 -9.17 38.13 3.10
N ASP A 63 -7.89 38.51 3.20
CA ASP A 63 -7.25 39.57 2.40
C ASP A 63 -7.88 40.97 2.58
N ASP A 64 -8.21 41.34 3.82
CA ASP A 64 -8.84 42.62 4.20
C ASP A 64 -10.19 42.90 3.50
N LYS A 65 -10.82 41.87 2.92
CA LYS A 65 -12.16 41.98 2.33
C LYS A 65 -13.20 42.24 3.41
N LYS A 66 -14.21 43.05 3.07
CA LYS A 66 -15.35 43.29 3.97
C LYS A 66 -16.11 41.98 4.22
N PRO A 67 -16.59 41.72 5.44
CA PRO A 67 -17.43 40.55 5.72
C PRO A 67 -18.59 40.44 4.75
N TYR A 68 -18.89 39.22 4.33
CA TYR A 68 -19.93 38.94 3.35
C TYR A 68 -21.27 38.63 4.03
N THR A 69 -22.34 39.19 3.49
CA THR A 69 -23.70 38.92 3.93
C THR A 69 -24.53 38.51 2.72
N PHE A 70 -25.10 37.31 2.77
CA PHE A 70 -25.98 36.82 1.72
C PHE A 70 -27.22 37.70 1.61
N LYS A 71 -27.75 37.84 0.40
CA LYS A 71 -28.93 38.67 0.12
C LYS A 71 -30.10 37.78 -0.27
N VAL A 72 -31.29 38.14 0.20
CA VAL A 72 -32.53 37.59 -0.34
C VAL A 72 -32.97 38.50 -1.47
N SER A 73 -32.97 37.99 -2.69
CA SER A 73 -33.42 38.69 -3.89
C SER A 73 -34.01 37.67 -4.85
N ASP A 74 -35.01 38.07 -5.63
CA ASP A 74 -35.58 37.21 -6.67
C ASP A 74 -34.65 37.01 -7.87
N PHE A 75 -33.60 37.81 -7.95
CA PHE A 75 -32.67 37.86 -9.08
C PHE A 75 -31.27 37.33 -8.74
N ILE A 76 -31.07 36.88 -7.50
CA ILE A 76 -29.78 36.40 -7.00
C ILE A 76 -29.95 34.98 -6.48
N ASP A 77 -29.23 34.05 -7.09
CA ASP A 77 -29.06 32.69 -6.59
C ASP A 77 -27.60 32.47 -6.18
N TYR A 78 -27.35 31.49 -5.31
CA TYR A 78 -26.02 31.12 -4.89
C TYR A 78 -25.69 29.69 -5.29
N ASN A 79 -24.50 29.48 -5.83
CA ASN A 79 -23.97 28.16 -6.15
C ASN A 79 -22.89 27.79 -5.13
N PHE A 80 -23.19 26.81 -4.28
CA PHE A 80 -22.18 26.17 -3.44
C PHE A 80 -21.44 25.14 -4.26
N VAL A 81 -20.12 25.30 -4.35
CA VAL A 81 -19.25 24.33 -4.99
C VAL A 81 -18.59 23.47 -3.95
N VAL A 82 -18.80 22.16 -4.07
CA VAL A 82 -18.42 21.18 -3.05
C VAL A 82 -17.69 19.99 -3.66
N LEU A 83 -16.74 19.46 -2.91
CA LEU A 83 -16.11 18.18 -3.17
C LEU A 83 -16.83 17.11 -2.35
N ILE A 84 -17.35 16.05 -2.99
CA ILE A 84 -17.97 14.93 -2.29
C ILE A 84 -17.04 13.73 -2.37
N GLU A 85 -16.40 13.40 -1.25
CA GLU A 85 -15.50 12.25 -1.10
C GLU A 85 -16.26 11.00 -0.64
N GLY A 86 -17.18 10.48 -1.45
CA GLY A 86 -17.89 9.24 -1.10
C GLY A 86 -19.32 9.14 -1.63
N VAL A 87 -20.06 8.15 -1.11
CA VAL A 87 -21.49 7.95 -1.37
C VAL A 87 -22.35 8.67 -0.32
N GLU A 88 -21.80 8.92 0.86
CA GLU A 88 -22.47 9.54 2.00
C GLU A 88 -22.24 11.07 2.03
N ILE A 89 -23.29 11.82 2.41
CA ILE A 89 -23.28 13.29 2.49
C ILE A 89 -22.27 13.79 3.54
N ASP A 90 -21.96 12.95 4.53
CA ASP A 90 -21.06 13.26 5.66
C ASP A 90 -19.58 13.39 5.25
N SER A 91 -19.22 13.03 4.01
CA SER A 91 -17.86 13.17 3.45
C SER A 91 -17.75 14.29 2.41
N MET A 92 -18.43 15.42 2.66
CA MET A 92 -18.43 16.59 1.80
C MET A 92 -17.48 17.68 2.33
N ILE A 93 -16.78 18.37 1.43
CA ILE A 93 -15.92 19.52 1.72
C ILE A 93 -16.42 20.71 0.90
N LEU A 94 -16.73 21.83 1.55
CA LEU A 94 -17.08 23.07 0.85
C LEU A 94 -15.82 23.67 0.23
N LEU A 95 -15.90 24.05 -1.04
CA LEU A 95 -14.78 24.65 -1.77
C LEU A 95 -14.93 26.16 -1.86
N TYR A 96 -15.98 26.66 -2.52
CA TYR A 96 -16.22 28.09 -2.69
C TYR A 96 -17.70 28.36 -2.99
N VAL A 97 -18.12 29.64 -2.96
CA VAL A 97 -19.48 30.06 -3.26
C VAL A 97 -19.48 31.11 -4.36
N ASN A 98 -20.31 30.89 -5.39
CA ASN A 98 -20.58 31.88 -6.42
C ASN A 98 -21.96 32.52 -6.20
N GLU A 99 -22.06 33.82 -6.42
CA GLU A 99 -23.30 34.57 -6.59
C GLU A 99 -23.62 34.59 -8.09
N VAL A 100 -24.87 34.29 -8.43
CA VAL A 100 -25.39 34.23 -9.80
C VAL A 100 -26.46 35.31 -9.94
N GLU A 101 -26.14 36.38 -10.66
CA GLU A 101 -27.08 37.46 -10.93
C GLU A 101 -27.76 37.29 -12.30
N ASN A 102 -29.10 37.25 -12.30
CA ASN A 102 -29.89 37.22 -13.52
C ASN A 102 -30.27 38.66 -13.96
N LYS A 103 -29.47 39.26 -14.85
CA LYS A 103 -29.68 40.64 -15.34
C LYS A 103 -30.91 40.86 -16.25
N ALA A 104 -31.61 39.80 -16.64
CA ALA A 104 -32.77 39.91 -17.54
C ALA A 104 -34.00 40.62 -16.93
N ALA A 105 -34.01 40.88 -15.61
CA ALA A 105 -35.19 41.41 -14.92
C ALA A 105 -34.97 42.75 -14.20
N SER A 106 -33.80 43.40 -14.36
CA SER A 106 -33.47 44.66 -13.67
C SER A 106 -33.44 45.91 -14.57
N SER A 107 -33.70 45.79 -15.88
CA SER A 107 -33.76 46.96 -16.78
C SER A 107 -35.21 47.35 -17.10
N THR A 108 -35.72 48.34 -16.37
CA THR A 108 -36.92 49.08 -16.78
C THR A 108 -36.50 50.29 -17.61
N GLU A 109 -35.81 50.08 -18.74
CA GLU A 109 -35.61 51.14 -19.73
C GLU A 109 -35.86 50.58 -21.14
N PHE A 110 -36.96 51.06 -21.70
CA PHE A 110 -37.42 50.87 -23.07
C PHE A 110 -36.62 51.81 -23.98
N ILE A 111 -35.82 51.28 -24.91
CA ILE A 111 -35.68 51.70 -26.32
C ILE A 111 -34.68 50.80 -27.08
N THR A 112 -35.05 50.57 -28.33
CA THR A 112 -34.54 49.69 -29.40
C THR A 112 -33.06 49.83 -29.81
N SER A 113 -32.36 48.71 -29.98
CA SER A 113 -31.62 48.37 -31.22
C SER A 113 -31.14 46.91 -31.20
N ASN A 114 -31.21 46.27 -32.36
CA ASN A 114 -30.87 44.86 -32.57
C ASN A 114 -29.38 44.58 -32.36
N THR A 115 -29.04 43.92 -31.27
CA THR A 115 -27.96 42.93 -31.19
C THR A 115 -28.39 41.87 -30.18
N SER A 116 -28.57 40.64 -30.65
CA SER A 116 -28.69 39.45 -29.81
C SER A 116 -27.35 39.19 -29.13
N GLU A 117 -27.09 39.90 -28.03
CA GLU A 117 -26.09 39.52 -27.06
C GLU A 117 -26.76 38.64 -26.01
N ASP A 118 -26.13 37.50 -25.75
CA ASP A 118 -26.52 36.47 -24.79
C ASP A 118 -27.04 37.06 -23.48
N ASN A 119 -28.05 36.42 -22.88
CA ASN A 119 -28.41 36.59 -21.48
C ASN A 119 -27.14 36.38 -20.62
N GLN A 120 -26.45 37.47 -20.27
CA GLN A 120 -25.24 37.41 -19.46
C GLN A 120 -25.62 37.05 -18.02
N ILE A 121 -25.65 35.76 -17.72
CA ILE A 121 -25.60 35.27 -16.34
C ILE A 121 -24.21 35.64 -15.81
N LEU A 122 -24.15 36.57 -14.85
CA LEU A 122 -22.90 36.95 -14.21
C LEU A 122 -22.68 36.04 -13.00
N GLU A 123 -21.65 35.21 -13.06
CA GLU A 123 -21.16 34.43 -11.92
C GLU A 123 -19.99 35.16 -11.26
N ASN A 124 -20.13 35.51 -9.97
CA ASN A 124 -19.07 36.14 -9.19
C ASN A 124 -18.74 35.30 -7.95
N THR A 125 -17.47 34.98 -7.72
CA THR A 125 -17.06 34.23 -6.52
C THR A 125 -17.11 35.16 -5.30
N VAL A 126 -18.05 34.92 -4.40
CA VAL A 126 -18.29 35.75 -3.19
C VAL A 126 -17.58 35.21 -1.95
N ILE A 127 -17.35 33.90 -1.88
CA ILE A 127 -16.51 33.26 -0.87
C ILE A 127 -15.53 32.37 -1.64
N SER A 128 -14.24 32.70 -1.63
CA SER A 128 -13.20 31.96 -2.36
C SER A 128 -12.78 30.67 -1.65
N PHE A 129 -11.93 29.87 -2.30
CA PHE A 129 -11.38 28.66 -1.69
C PHE A 129 -10.56 28.96 -0.44
N LYS A 130 -9.75 30.02 -0.48
CA LYS A 130 -8.98 30.48 0.68
C LYS A 130 -9.92 30.88 1.83
N ASP A 131 -10.96 31.66 1.52
CA ASP A 131 -11.96 32.07 2.52
C ASP A 131 -12.62 30.85 3.18
N MET A 132 -13.01 29.85 2.38
CA MET A 132 -13.64 28.64 2.89
C MET A 132 -12.71 27.79 3.78
N GLN A 133 -11.41 27.72 3.46
CA GLN A 133 -10.41 27.06 4.30
C GLN A 133 -10.18 27.80 5.63
N GLU A 134 -10.13 29.12 5.60
CA GLU A 134 -9.98 29.92 6.83
C GLU A 134 -11.24 29.83 7.71
N LEU A 135 -12.44 29.79 7.10
CA LEU A 135 -13.66 29.49 7.84
C LEU A 135 -13.63 28.12 8.50
N TYR A 136 -13.06 27.10 7.84
CA TYR A 136 -12.95 25.75 8.41
C TYR A 136 -12.02 25.70 9.62
N TYR A 137 -10.86 26.37 9.55
CA TYR A 137 -9.83 26.29 10.59
C TYR A 137 -9.98 27.33 11.70
N GLU A 138 -10.37 28.56 11.37
CA GLU A 138 -10.35 29.70 12.29
C GLU A 138 -11.74 30.17 12.73
N ASN A 139 -12.76 29.95 11.88
CA ASN A 139 -14.13 30.41 12.14
C ASN A 139 -15.19 29.29 11.96
N PRO A 140 -15.05 28.15 12.68
CA PRO A 140 -15.79 26.92 12.40
C PRO A 140 -17.30 27.05 12.56
N GLN A 141 -17.80 28.02 13.35
CA GLN A 141 -19.24 28.28 13.46
C GLN A 141 -19.89 28.63 12.11
N PHE A 142 -19.22 29.46 11.29
CA PHE A 142 -19.75 29.88 9.99
C PHE A 142 -19.61 28.77 8.96
N TYR A 143 -18.47 28.06 8.96
CA TYR A 143 -18.30 26.88 8.10
C TYR A 143 -19.38 25.83 8.37
N THR A 144 -19.65 25.52 9.64
CA THR A 144 -20.65 24.52 10.04
C THR A 144 -22.07 24.93 9.61
N GLN A 145 -22.39 26.24 9.66
CA GLN A 145 -23.67 26.77 9.19
C GLN A 145 -23.83 26.59 7.68
N LEU A 146 -22.82 26.99 6.89
CA LEU A 146 -22.82 26.81 5.43
C LEU A 146 -22.91 25.32 5.07
N PHE A 147 -22.18 24.48 5.79
CA PHE A 147 -22.20 23.03 5.61
C PHE A 147 -23.61 22.46 5.87
N GLY A 148 -24.24 22.84 6.98
CA GLY A 148 -25.57 22.37 7.37
C GLY A 148 -26.66 22.76 6.37
N ILE A 149 -26.55 23.92 5.70
CA ILE A 149 -27.45 24.32 4.62
C ILE A 149 -27.32 23.35 3.45
N VAL A 150 -26.09 23.12 2.98
CA VAL A 150 -25.84 22.24 1.84
C VAL A 150 -26.25 20.80 2.15
N GLU A 151 -25.94 20.32 3.35
CA GLU A 151 -26.36 19.01 3.83
C GLU A 151 -27.89 18.86 3.84
N LYS A 152 -28.62 19.86 4.35
CA LYS A 152 -30.09 19.85 4.38
C LYS A 152 -30.70 19.78 2.98
N ILE A 153 -30.14 20.53 2.02
CA ILE A 153 -30.57 20.49 0.62
C ILE A 153 -30.36 19.08 0.05
N LEU A 154 -29.18 18.50 0.21
CA LEU A 154 -28.85 17.19 -0.33
C LEU A 154 -29.64 16.03 0.32
N ARG A 155 -29.96 16.15 1.61
CA ARG A 155 -30.83 15.18 2.30
C ARG A 155 -32.29 15.28 1.83
N GLY A 156 -32.76 16.48 1.48
CA GLY A 156 -34.12 16.72 0.98
C GLY A 156 -34.30 16.35 -0.50
N ASP A 157 -33.30 16.65 -1.32
CA ASP A 157 -33.25 16.31 -2.74
C ASP A 157 -31.82 15.87 -3.15
N PRO A 158 -31.56 14.56 -3.20
CA PRO A 158 -30.27 14.03 -3.65
C PRO A 158 -29.89 14.39 -5.09
N GLN A 159 -30.86 14.80 -5.92
CA GLN A 159 -30.65 15.23 -7.32
C GLN A 159 -30.29 16.71 -7.44
N ALA A 160 -30.33 17.48 -6.34
CA ALA A 160 -29.96 18.90 -6.33
C ALA A 160 -28.48 19.14 -6.67
N LYS A 161 -27.62 18.11 -6.54
CA LYS A 161 -26.21 18.18 -6.95
C LYS A 161 -26.06 18.08 -8.46
N LYS A 162 -25.51 19.12 -9.09
CA LYS A 162 -25.13 19.10 -10.50
C LYS A 162 -23.64 18.85 -10.60
N SER A 163 -23.24 17.75 -11.25
CA SER A 163 -21.81 17.50 -11.48
C SER A 163 -21.25 18.61 -12.37
N MET A 164 -20.10 19.15 -11.97
CA MET A 164 -19.36 20.10 -12.81
C MET A 164 -18.48 19.40 -13.86
N LEU A 165 -18.44 18.06 -13.85
CA LEU A 165 -17.73 17.28 -14.86
C LEU A 165 -18.56 17.19 -16.14
N LYS A 166 -17.99 17.61 -17.28
CA LYS A 166 -18.56 17.37 -18.63
C LYS A 166 -18.31 15.94 -19.12
N ILE A 167 -18.37 14.96 -18.23
CA ILE A 167 -18.27 13.55 -18.56
C ILE A 167 -19.64 12.96 -18.26
N ASN A 168 -20.35 12.48 -19.29
CA ASN A 168 -21.47 11.58 -19.09
C ASN A 168 -20.89 10.31 -18.45
N VAL A 169 -20.95 10.24 -17.12
CA VAL A 169 -20.55 9.06 -16.38
C VAL A 169 -21.59 8.01 -16.71
N ASP A 170 -21.18 6.99 -17.47
CA ASP A 170 -21.98 5.80 -17.68
C ASP A 170 -22.23 5.15 -16.32
N GLU A 171 -23.41 5.37 -15.74
CA GLU A 171 -23.82 4.85 -14.43
C GLU A 171 -23.80 3.32 -14.37
N GLN A 172 -23.73 2.67 -15.54
CA GLN A 172 -23.66 1.21 -15.64
C GLN A 172 -22.24 0.66 -15.41
N ILE A 173 -21.19 1.48 -15.53
CA ILE A 173 -19.82 1.04 -15.28
C ILE A 173 -19.45 1.42 -13.84
N LYS A 174 -19.56 0.45 -12.92
CA LYS A 174 -19.04 0.54 -11.55
C LYS A 174 -17.53 0.84 -11.58
N LYS A 175 -17.15 2.11 -11.53
CA LYS A 175 -15.74 2.54 -11.38
C LYS A 175 -15.27 2.13 -9.99
N SER A 176 -14.46 1.08 -9.95
CA SER A 176 -13.90 0.52 -8.73
C SER A 176 -12.74 1.43 -8.26
N LYS A 177 -13.00 2.38 -7.34
CA LYS A 177 -11.96 3.29 -6.82
C LYS A 177 -10.90 2.48 -6.05
N GLY A 178 -9.64 2.88 -6.14
CA GLY A 178 -8.57 2.34 -5.30
C GLY A 178 -8.81 2.70 -3.82
N ILE A 179 -9.17 1.73 -2.98
CA ILE A 179 -9.43 1.95 -1.54
C ILE A 179 -8.26 1.38 -0.74
N SER A 180 -7.60 2.20 0.09
CA SER A 180 -6.66 1.73 1.11
C SER A 180 -7.30 1.80 2.49
N GLY A 181 -7.08 0.78 3.31
CA GLY A 181 -7.50 0.76 4.71
C GLY A 181 -6.88 1.90 5.52
N LYS A 182 -7.70 2.47 6.43
CA LYS A 182 -7.28 3.52 7.38
C LYS A 182 -6.35 2.97 8.48
N ASN A 183 -6.34 1.66 8.70
CA ASN A 183 -5.62 0.95 9.76
C ASN A 183 -4.79 -0.22 9.18
N ASN A 184 -4.41 -1.21 10.00
CA ASN A 184 -3.60 -2.36 9.56
C ASN A 184 -4.36 -3.38 8.69
N GLN A 185 -5.63 -3.15 8.35
CA GLN A 185 -6.47 -4.11 7.61
C GLN A 185 -5.80 -4.62 6.34
N ASP A 186 -5.25 -3.74 5.50
CA ASP A 186 -4.63 -4.13 4.23
C ASP A 186 -3.41 -5.05 4.46
N PHE A 187 -2.56 -4.68 5.43
CA PHE A 187 -1.40 -5.48 5.81
C PHE A 187 -1.83 -6.85 6.31
N LEU A 188 -2.77 -6.92 7.26
CA LEU A 188 -3.26 -8.19 7.79
C LEU A 188 -3.89 -9.04 6.68
N ASN A 189 -4.68 -8.45 5.80
CA ASN A 189 -5.29 -9.14 4.67
C ASN A 189 -4.25 -9.73 3.71
N PHE A 190 -3.17 -9.00 3.41
CA PHE A 190 -2.07 -9.52 2.62
C PHE A 190 -1.30 -10.63 3.32
N GLN A 191 -1.06 -10.48 4.62
CA GLN A 191 -0.32 -11.46 5.41
C GLN A 191 -1.13 -12.76 5.62
N ARG A 192 -2.44 -12.68 5.88
CA ARG A 192 -3.36 -13.84 5.97
C ARG A 192 -3.30 -14.68 4.68
N ALA A 193 -3.32 -14.00 3.54
CA ALA A 193 -3.29 -14.63 2.22
C ALA A 193 -1.94 -15.28 1.92
N ASN A 194 -0.83 -14.56 2.15
CA ASN A 194 0.47 -14.94 1.60
C ASN A 194 1.48 -15.50 2.61
N SER A 195 1.41 -15.09 3.87
CA SER A 195 2.42 -15.46 4.87
C SER A 195 2.38 -16.96 5.18
N ILE A 196 3.55 -17.50 5.49
CA ILE A 196 3.70 -18.85 6.09
C ILE A 196 3.32 -18.87 7.58
N HIS A 197 3.34 -17.71 8.22
CA HIS A 197 2.88 -17.54 9.60
C HIS A 197 1.39 -17.24 9.66
N THR A 198 0.74 -17.63 10.76
CA THR A 198 -0.69 -17.38 10.93
C THR A 198 -0.95 -15.96 11.42
N TYR A 199 -1.93 -15.31 10.78
CA TYR A 199 -2.48 -14.03 11.23
C TYR A 199 -3.92 -14.24 11.72
N PRO A 200 -4.33 -13.55 12.79
CA PRO A 200 -5.67 -13.64 13.34
C PRO A 200 -6.66 -13.18 12.27
N LYS A 201 -7.76 -13.91 12.09
CA LYS A 201 -8.88 -13.51 11.23
C LYS A 201 -9.88 -12.74 12.07
N ASP A 202 -10.44 -11.67 11.52
CA ASP A 202 -11.52 -10.94 12.20
C ASP A 202 -12.72 -11.88 12.29
N GLN A 203 -13.28 -12.06 13.49
CA GLN A 203 -14.56 -12.74 13.62
C GLN A 203 -15.58 -11.88 12.90
N LYS A 204 -16.06 -12.33 11.73
CA LYS A 204 -17.21 -11.69 11.08
C LYS A 204 -18.36 -11.76 12.08
N THR A 205 -18.71 -10.63 12.69
CA THR A 205 -19.95 -10.46 13.44
C THR A 205 -21.08 -10.91 12.53
N GLY A 206 -21.84 -11.90 13.00
CA GLY A 206 -22.72 -12.70 12.17
C GLY A 206 -23.73 -11.88 11.40
N VAL A 207 -23.71 -12.02 10.07
CA VAL A 207 -24.94 -11.85 9.28
C VAL A 207 -25.65 -13.19 9.35
N THR A 208 -26.74 -13.24 10.11
CA THR A 208 -27.71 -14.33 10.15
C THR A 208 -28.39 -14.49 8.78
N SER A 209 -27.66 -15.04 7.82
CA SER A 209 -28.23 -15.63 6.62
C SER A 209 -28.61 -17.07 6.95
N SER A 210 -29.89 -17.27 7.27
CA SER A 210 -30.50 -18.59 7.42
C SER A 210 -30.13 -19.52 6.25
N ARG A 211 -29.77 -20.78 6.57
CA ARG A 211 -29.42 -21.90 5.65
C ARG A 211 -28.03 -21.92 4.99
N ARG A 212 -26.97 -21.59 5.72
CA ARG A 212 -25.68 -22.31 5.53
C ARG A 212 -25.18 -22.78 6.88
N ARG A 213 -24.90 -24.08 6.97
CA ARG A 213 -24.27 -24.76 8.12
C ARG A 213 -23.21 -23.83 8.72
N THR A 214 -23.52 -23.27 9.89
CA THR A 214 -22.53 -22.62 10.75
C THR A 214 -21.61 -23.74 11.21
N GLN A 215 -20.53 -23.95 10.47
CA GLN A 215 -19.43 -24.77 10.93
C GLN A 215 -18.78 -23.95 12.04
N GLU A 216 -19.12 -24.23 13.30
CA GLU A 216 -18.33 -23.78 14.43
C GLU A 216 -16.89 -24.20 14.15
N SER A 217 -16.05 -23.26 13.73
CA SER A 217 -14.62 -23.49 13.62
C SER A 217 -14.10 -23.55 15.05
N SER A 218 -14.14 -24.74 15.67
CA SER A 218 -13.30 -25.02 16.83
C SER A 218 -11.89 -24.59 16.44
N SER A 219 -11.35 -23.55 17.07
CA SER A 219 -10.02 -23.05 16.76
C SER A 219 -9.05 -24.22 16.89
N ALA A 220 -8.38 -24.61 15.81
CA ALA A 220 -7.43 -25.72 15.85
C ALA A 220 -6.36 -25.44 16.91
N GLU A 221 -6.06 -26.44 17.74
CA GLU A 221 -5.07 -26.31 18.83
C GLU A 221 -3.67 -26.01 18.29
N TYR A 222 -3.37 -26.52 17.11
CA TYR A 222 -2.15 -26.27 16.38
C TYR A 222 -2.44 -25.93 14.91
N LYS A 223 -1.46 -25.33 14.26
CA LYS A 223 -1.50 -24.90 12.87
C LYS A 223 -0.20 -25.28 12.18
N ILE A 224 -0.32 -25.76 10.95
CA ILE A 224 0.82 -26.23 10.14
C ILE A 224 0.73 -25.59 8.77
N ASP A 225 1.84 -25.04 8.30
CA ASP A 225 2.02 -24.61 6.93
C ASP A 225 3.28 -25.27 6.39
N ALA A 226 3.17 -26.11 5.37
CA ALA A 226 4.29 -26.91 4.91
C ALA A 226 4.29 -27.07 3.38
N SER A 227 5.49 -27.03 2.80
CA SER A 227 5.77 -27.37 1.41
C SER A 227 7.16 -28.03 1.33
N PHE A 228 7.66 -28.29 0.13
CA PHE A 228 9.03 -28.77 -0.04
C PHE A 228 10.08 -27.75 0.44
N THR A 229 9.75 -26.45 0.47
CA THR A 229 10.75 -25.39 0.70
C THR A 229 10.63 -24.67 2.04
N HIS A 230 9.56 -24.93 2.79
CA HIS A 230 9.37 -24.37 4.12
C HIS A 230 8.43 -25.22 4.96
N ALA A 231 8.56 -25.08 6.27
CA ALA A 231 7.59 -25.59 7.23
C ALA A 231 7.46 -24.59 8.39
N THR A 232 6.23 -24.31 8.81
CA THR A 232 5.91 -23.47 9.95
C THR A 232 4.94 -24.21 10.86
N PHE A 233 5.22 -24.15 12.16
CA PHE A 233 4.37 -24.73 13.18
C PHE A 233 3.99 -23.66 14.21
N ASN A 234 2.70 -23.59 14.52
CA ASN A 234 2.15 -22.73 15.57
C ASN A 234 1.20 -23.55 16.46
N HIS A 235 1.17 -23.24 17.76
CA HIS A 235 0.35 -23.91 18.77
C HIS A 235 -0.30 -22.84 19.65
N LYS A 236 -1.53 -23.05 20.11
CA LYS A 236 -2.24 -22.10 20.97
C LYS A 236 -1.44 -21.68 22.21
N ALA A 237 -0.68 -22.60 22.79
CA ALA A 237 0.21 -22.33 23.94
C ALA A 237 1.38 -21.36 23.62
N MET A 238 1.66 -21.09 22.35
CA MET A 238 2.67 -20.12 21.90
C MET A 238 2.06 -18.73 21.63
N ALA A 239 0.77 -18.55 21.91
CA ALA A 239 0.11 -17.25 21.90
C ALA A 239 0.13 -16.62 23.30
N PHE A 240 0.28 -15.31 23.37
CA PHE A 240 0.28 -14.50 24.59
C PHE A 240 -0.54 -13.21 24.38
N PRO A 241 -0.94 -12.49 25.45
CA PRO A 241 -1.90 -11.38 25.34
C PRO A 241 -1.53 -10.27 24.35
N PHE A 242 -0.23 -10.10 24.09
CA PHE A 242 0.30 -9.08 23.20
C PHE A 242 0.93 -9.66 21.91
N GLY A 243 0.71 -10.95 21.59
CA GLY A 243 1.35 -11.55 20.41
C GLY A 243 1.31 -13.07 20.29
N ASP A 244 2.09 -13.59 19.34
CA ASP A 244 2.29 -15.03 19.16
C ASP A 244 3.70 -15.35 18.64
N ILE A 245 4.14 -16.59 18.85
CA ILE A 245 5.39 -17.13 18.33
C ILE A 245 5.12 -18.40 17.52
N SER A 246 5.91 -18.62 16.46
CA SER A 246 5.95 -19.85 15.67
C SER A 246 7.38 -20.31 15.43
N ALA A 247 7.52 -21.61 15.16
CA ALA A 247 8.77 -22.21 14.69
C ALA A 247 8.74 -22.30 13.17
N GLU A 248 9.87 -21.99 12.52
CA GLU A 248 9.99 -21.94 11.07
C GLU A 248 11.24 -22.65 10.56
N LEU A 249 11.09 -23.34 9.42
CA LEU A 249 12.13 -23.91 8.58
C LEU A 249 11.97 -23.34 7.17
N ASN A 250 13.06 -22.92 6.52
CA ASN A 250 13.02 -22.29 5.20
C ASN A 250 14.29 -22.58 4.37
N PHE A 251 14.14 -22.92 3.09
CA PHE A 251 15.25 -23.14 2.15
C PHE A 251 15.50 -21.97 1.18
N GLY A 252 14.62 -20.97 1.18
CA GLY A 252 14.70 -19.79 0.33
C GLY A 252 15.52 -18.65 0.93
N ASN A 253 15.89 -17.70 0.06
CA ASN A 253 16.51 -16.44 0.46
C ASN A 253 15.75 -15.24 -0.15
N LYS A 254 15.70 -14.12 0.56
CA LYS A 254 14.92 -12.93 0.15
C LYS A 254 15.74 -11.94 -0.69
N ALA A 255 16.99 -11.74 -0.29
CA ALA A 255 17.86 -10.66 -0.78
C ALA A 255 18.74 -11.05 -1.98
N THR A 256 18.74 -12.31 -2.41
CA THR A 256 19.44 -12.78 -3.61
C THR A 256 18.45 -13.36 -4.61
N ASN A 257 18.74 -13.23 -5.90
CA ASN A 257 17.95 -13.88 -6.96
C ASN A 257 18.28 -15.38 -7.07
N THR A 258 17.98 -16.13 -6.00
CA THR A 258 18.16 -17.59 -5.93
C THR A 258 16.85 -18.27 -5.56
N LEU A 259 16.56 -19.39 -6.20
CA LEU A 259 15.44 -20.25 -5.82
C LEU A 259 15.77 -21.01 -4.52
N PRO A 260 14.75 -21.52 -3.80
CA PRO A 260 14.98 -22.47 -2.73
C PRO A 260 15.90 -23.61 -3.17
N PHE A 261 16.76 -24.08 -2.26
CA PHE A 261 17.84 -25.04 -2.52
C PHE A 261 19.00 -24.54 -3.39
N GLU A 262 18.83 -23.57 -4.29
CA GLU A 262 19.93 -23.02 -5.10
C GLU A 262 21.00 -22.33 -4.22
N SER A 263 20.55 -21.75 -3.10
CA SER A 263 21.39 -21.07 -2.11
C SER A 263 22.29 -21.99 -1.27
N MET A 264 22.10 -23.32 -1.38
CA MET A 264 22.80 -24.35 -0.58
C MET A 264 22.75 -24.07 0.93
N THR A 265 21.61 -23.59 1.42
CA THR A 265 21.37 -23.35 2.84
C THR A 265 19.98 -23.77 3.27
N THR A 266 19.84 -24.03 4.57
CA THR A 266 18.57 -24.13 5.28
C THR A 266 18.59 -23.13 6.43
N ALA A 267 17.44 -22.54 6.73
CA ALA A 267 17.24 -21.62 7.84
C ALA A 267 16.22 -22.18 8.80
N LEU A 268 16.53 -22.16 10.09
CA LEU A 268 15.70 -22.67 11.17
C LEU A 268 15.60 -21.59 12.25
N GLY A 269 14.41 -21.35 12.79
CA GLY A 269 14.27 -20.36 13.84
C GLY A 269 12.85 -20.11 14.29
N VAL A 270 12.65 -18.89 14.81
CA VAL A 270 11.38 -18.46 15.37
C VAL A 270 10.91 -17.18 14.69
N ARG A 271 9.60 -17.04 14.59
CA ARG A 271 8.94 -15.80 14.20
C ARG A 271 7.98 -15.38 15.30
N ALA A 272 8.02 -14.12 15.66
CA ALA A 272 7.20 -13.53 16.71
C ALA A 272 6.44 -12.34 16.14
N ARG A 273 5.13 -12.28 16.39
CA ARG A 273 4.32 -11.09 16.19
C ARG A 273 4.01 -10.47 17.53
N ILE A 274 4.35 -9.20 17.71
CA ILE A 274 4.20 -8.45 18.95
C ILE A 274 3.44 -7.16 18.66
N GLY A 275 2.36 -6.93 19.38
CA GLY A 275 1.65 -5.64 19.40
C GLY A 275 2.14 -4.80 20.55
N ILE A 276 2.34 -3.51 20.28
CA ILE A 276 2.74 -2.54 21.29
C ILE A 276 1.49 -1.79 21.74
N SER A 277 0.73 -2.38 22.67
CA SER A 277 -0.34 -1.70 23.40
C SER A 277 -0.48 -2.26 24.81
N GLY A 278 -0.85 -1.42 25.77
CA GLY A 278 -0.63 -1.65 27.20
C GLY A 278 -1.41 -2.80 27.86
N LYS A 279 -2.18 -3.64 27.14
CA LYS A 279 -2.94 -4.77 27.71
C LYS A 279 -3.14 -5.95 26.76
N THR A 280 -3.97 -5.78 25.74
CA THR A 280 -4.40 -6.82 24.79
C THR A 280 -4.32 -6.24 23.39
N ILE A 281 -3.67 -6.95 22.47
CA ILE A 281 -3.40 -6.47 21.12
C ILE A 281 -4.70 -6.27 20.32
N ASP A 282 -4.97 -5.05 19.89
CA ASP A 282 -5.87 -4.73 18.80
C ASP A 282 -5.09 -4.83 17.48
N HIS A 283 -5.25 -5.95 16.78
CA HIS A 283 -4.52 -6.18 15.53
C HIS A 283 -4.82 -5.11 14.46
N LEU A 284 -6.01 -4.53 14.45
CA LEU A 284 -6.35 -3.56 13.43
C LEU A 284 -5.68 -2.21 13.70
N ASN A 285 -5.66 -1.77 14.95
CA ASN A 285 -5.28 -0.39 15.28
C ASN A 285 -3.91 -0.24 15.94
N ASP A 286 -3.41 -1.28 16.62
CA ASP A 286 -2.14 -1.18 17.33
C ASP A 286 -0.94 -1.22 16.38
N PHE A 287 0.17 -0.60 16.80
CA PHE A 287 1.45 -0.83 16.14
C PHE A 287 1.89 -2.28 16.36
N GLN A 288 2.26 -2.96 15.28
CA GLN A 288 2.73 -4.33 15.32
C GLN A 288 4.13 -4.44 14.75
N LEU A 289 4.94 -5.24 15.45
CA LEU A 289 6.21 -5.75 15.02
C LEU A 289 6.05 -7.23 14.70
N ASP A 290 6.40 -7.61 13.48
CA ASP A 290 6.48 -9.00 13.05
C ASP A 290 7.94 -9.32 12.72
N GLY A 291 8.61 -10.02 13.63
CA GLY A 291 10.04 -10.27 13.60
C GLY A 291 10.35 -11.75 13.47
N ARG A 292 11.28 -12.09 12.58
CA ARG A 292 11.81 -13.44 12.38
C ARG A 292 13.30 -13.46 12.67
N LEU A 293 13.72 -14.41 13.52
CA LEU A 293 15.11 -14.67 13.87
C LEU A 293 15.43 -16.13 13.53
N MET A 294 16.38 -16.36 12.61
CA MET A 294 16.75 -17.70 12.17
C MET A 294 18.26 -17.91 12.20
N GLY A 295 18.68 -19.13 12.53
CA GLY A 295 20.01 -19.64 12.22
C GLY A 295 20.02 -20.21 10.80
N ARG A 296 20.96 -19.77 9.97
CA ARG A 296 21.22 -20.28 8.63
C ARG A 296 22.38 -21.27 8.65
N ILE A 297 22.19 -22.44 8.06
CA ILE A 297 23.17 -23.52 8.02
C ILE A 297 23.38 -23.91 6.55
N ARG A 298 24.65 -24.02 6.15
CA ARG A 298 25.04 -24.56 4.85
C ARG A 298 24.60 -26.02 4.69
N MET A 299 23.99 -26.33 3.55
CA MET A 299 23.49 -27.66 3.20
C MET A 299 23.83 -27.98 1.75
N ASN A 300 24.39 -29.15 1.49
CA ASN A 300 24.71 -29.57 0.12
C ASN A 300 23.44 -30.03 -0.62
N THR A 301 22.90 -29.14 -1.45
CA THR A 301 21.68 -29.36 -2.26
C THR A 301 21.98 -29.64 -3.72
N ASN A 302 23.25 -29.76 -4.12
CA ASN A 302 23.64 -29.97 -5.52
C ASN A 302 23.10 -31.29 -6.09
N GLY A 303 23.10 -32.36 -5.30
CA GLY A 303 22.48 -33.63 -5.72
C GLY A 303 20.96 -33.55 -5.77
N LEU A 304 20.36 -32.81 -4.83
CA LEU A 304 18.91 -32.69 -4.66
C LEU A 304 18.26 -31.88 -5.80
N THR A 305 18.88 -30.77 -6.20
CA THR A 305 18.41 -29.94 -7.33
C THR A 305 18.46 -30.67 -8.69
N LYS A 306 19.31 -31.69 -8.82
CA LYS A 306 19.41 -32.53 -10.03
C LYS A 306 18.43 -33.69 -10.06
N SER A 307 17.92 -34.11 -8.91
CA SER A 307 17.05 -35.30 -8.79
C SER A 307 15.57 -34.98 -8.62
N LEU A 308 15.23 -33.75 -8.20
CA LEU A 308 13.85 -33.35 -7.97
C LEU A 308 13.20 -32.82 -9.26
N PRO A 309 12.12 -33.43 -9.76
CA PRO A 309 11.49 -33.06 -11.04
C PRO A 309 10.74 -31.72 -10.99
N PHE A 310 10.64 -31.11 -9.81
CA PHE A 310 9.86 -29.90 -9.57
C PHE A 310 10.73 -28.65 -9.38
N ILE A 311 12.05 -28.77 -9.50
CA ILE A 311 12.98 -27.65 -9.51
C ILE A 311 13.91 -27.76 -10.73
N SER A 312 14.11 -26.65 -11.42
CA SER A 312 15.08 -26.50 -12.49
C SER A 312 15.96 -25.31 -12.13
N ALA A 313 17.02 -25.56 -11.37
CA ALA A 313 18.02 -24.56 -10.99
C ALA A 313 19.35 -25.25 -10.68
N THR A 314 20.46 -24.58 -10.99
CA THR A 314 21.80 -25.13 -10.72
C THR A 314 22.46 -24.31 -9.61
N PRO A 315 22.71 -24.89 -8.43
CA PRO A 315 23.32 -24.16 -7.33
C PRO A 315 24.77 -23.78 -7.67
N LYS A 316 25.08 -22.48 -7.65
CA LYS A 316 26.44 -21.94 -7.87
C LYS A 316 26.92 -20.99 -6.78
N LEU A 317 25.98 -20.34 -6.06
CA LEU A 317 26.28 -19.38 -5.01
C LEU A 317 26.09 -20.02 -3.63
N HIS A 318 27.16 -20.03 -2.82
CA HIS A 318 27.11 -20.52 -1.45
C HIS A 318 26.74 -19.38 -0.50
N LEU A 319 25.63 -19.48 0.21
CA LEU A 319 25.37 -18.55 1.31
C LEU A 319 26.07 -19.02 2.59
N GLY A 320 26.73 -18.12 3.30
CA GLY A 320 27.43 -18.44 4.54
C GLY A 320 26.47 -18.84 5.66
N SER A 321 26.87 -19.81 6.49
CA SER A 321 26.16 -20.15 7.74
C SER A 321 26.17 -18.96 8.70
N GLY A 322 25.09 -18.67 9.39
CA GLY A 322 25.01 -17.51 10.29
C GLY A 322 23.59 -17.24 10.76
N PHE A 323 23.19 -15.97 10.76
CA PHE A 323 21.87 -15.54 11.24
C PHE A 323 21.11 -14.76 10.18
N ILE A 324 19.78 -14.84 10.25
CA ILE A 324 18.82 -14.07 9.49
C ILE A 324 17.93 -13.33 10.47
N PHE A 325 17.71 -12.06 10.19
CA PHE A 325 16.79 -11.19 10.90
C PHE A 325 15.87 -10.52 9.88
N ASP A 326 14.56 -10.67 10.04
CA ASP A 326 13.55 -10.11 9.12
C ASP A 326 12.44 -9.47 9.94
N ILE A 327 12.29 -8.15 9.88
CA ILE A 327 11.27 -7.38 10.59
C ILE A 327 10.31 -6.79 9.56
N ASN A 328 9.02 -6.91 9.82
CA ASN A 328 7.96 -6.08 9.23
C ASN A 328 7.31 -5.22 10.33
N LEU A 329 7.21 -3.91 10.08
CA LEU A 329 6.61 -2.93 10.99
C LEU A 329 5.35 -2.35 10.36
N THR A 330 4.28 -2.26 11.13
CA THR A 330 3.06 -1.58 10.69
C THR A 330 3.19 -0.05 10.76
N ARG A 331 2.17 0.69 10.29
CA ARG A 331 2.22 2.15 10.13
C ARG A 331 2.34 2.85 11.49
N ALA A 332 3.55 3.08 11.98
CA ALA A 332 3.81 3.99 13.08
C ALA A 332 3.78 5.44 12.57
N PHE A 333 3.02 6.31 13.23
CA PHE A 333 3.08 7.77 13.04
C PHE A 333 2.91 8.24 11.59
N GLY A 334 2.05 7.57 10.81
CA GLY A 334 1.77 7.94 9.40
C GLY A 334 2.82 7.48 8.38
N LEU A 335 3.85 6.73 8.80
CA LEU A 335 4.80 6.10 7.87
C LEU A 335 4.16 4.93 7.10
N PRO A 336 4.57 4.66 5.85
CA PRO A 336 4.26 3.40 5.17
C PRO A 336 4.74 2.19 5.96
N PHE A 337 4.22 1.01 5.64
CA PHE A 337 4.70 -0.25 6.24
C PHE A 337 6.18 -0.46 5.87
N LEU A 338 7.01 -0.74 6.86
CA LEU A 338 8.46 -0.87 6.69
C LEU A 338 8.88 -2.33 6.83
N ASN A 339 9.71 -2.82 5.92
CA ASN A 339 10.30 -4.15 6.01
C ASN A 339 11.82 -4.04 6.00
N LEU A 340 12.49 -4.80 6.86
CA LEU A 340 13.94 -4.87 6.96
C LEU A 340 14.38 -6.35 7.08
N TYR A 341 15.21 -6.79 6.15
CA TYR A 341 15.84 -8.10 6.14
C TYR A 341 17.35 -7.93 6.22
N VAL A 342 18.00 -8.66 7.11
CA VAL A 342 19.45 -8.74 7.27
C VAL A 342 19.83 -10.20 7.38
N ALA A 343 20.83 -10.62 6.61
CA ALA A 343 21.48 -11.89 6.84
C ALA A 343 22.99 -11.72 6.85
N SER A 344 23.64 -12.32 7.84
CA SER A 344 25.09 -12.27 8.01
C SER A 344 25.61 -13.66 8.33
N GLY A 345 26.72 -14.05 7.70
CA GLY A 345 27.31 -15.38 7.83
C GLY A 345 28.81 -15.38 8.00
N SER A 346 29.32 -16.53 8.45
CA SER A 346 30.75 -16.79 8.58
C SER A 346 31.44 -16.79 7.22
N LYS A 347 32.62 -16.20 7.15
CA LYS A 347 33.44 -16.09 5.93
C LYS A 347 34.26 -17.36 5.65
N ASP A 348 33.67 -18.53 5.84
CA ASP A 348 34.36 -19.82 5.58
C ASP A 348 34.22 -20.22 4.11
N VAL A 349 35.37 -20.25 3.43
CA VAL A 349 35.52 -20.65 2.02
C VAL A 349 36.26 -21.97 1.84
N ALA A 350 36.69 -22.64 2.91
CA ALA A 350 37.58 -23.80 2.82
C ALA A 350 36.90 -25.01 2.16
N ASN A 351 35.61 -25.20 2.45
CA ASN A 351 34.84 -26.38 2.06
C ASN A 351 33.63 -26.00 1.18
N PRO A 352 33.82 -25.63 -0.12
CA PRO A 352 32.69 -25.41 -1.03
C PRO A 352 32.00 -26.74 -1.39
N TYR A 353 30.69 -26.70 -1.62
CA TYR A 353 29.94 -27.86 -2.14
C TYR A 353 29.99 -27.96 -3.66
N VAL A 354 30.13 -26.81 -4.34
CA VAL A 354 30.22 -26.71 -5.79
C VAL A 354 31.49 -25.95 -6.18
N LYS A 355 32.27 -26.53 -7.08
CA LYS A 355 33.46 -25.94 -7.68
C LYS A 355 33.28 -25.89 -9.20
N ILE A 356 33.67 -24.79 -9.81
CA ILE A 356 33.51 -24.51 -11.24
C ILE A 356 34.91 -24.37 -11.87
N GLY A 357 35.13 -24.98 -13.03
CA GLY A 357 36.42 -25.00 -13.71
C GLY A 357 37.27 -26.24 -13.44
N PRO A 358 38.49 -26.31 -13.98
CA PRO A 358 39.35 -27.49 -13.86
C PRO A 358 39.87 -27.69 -12.43
N SER A 359 40.24 -28.92 -12.08
CA SER A 359 40.57 -29.31 -10.70
C SER A 359 41.76 -28.56 -10.10
N ASP A 360 42.67 -28.08 -10.93
CA ASP A 360 43.88 -27.36 -10.53
C ASP A 360 43.65 -25.85 -10.34
N SER A 361 42.56 -25.27 -10.84
CA SER A 361 42.22 -23.85 -10.72
C SER A 361 40.73 -23.61 -10.47
N ALA A 362 40.12 -24.55 -9.75
CA ALA A 362 38.69 -24.55 -9.51
C ALA A 362 38.26 -23.28 -8.73
N THR A 363 37.07 -22.78 -9.03
CA THR A 363 36.52 -21.55 -8.45
C THR A 363 35.21 -21.84 -7.74
N SER A 364 34.95 -21.15 -6.63
CA SER A 364 33.64 -21.14 -5.95
C SER A 364 33.25 -19.71 -5.57
N TYR A 365 31.94 -19.46 -5.50
CA TYR A 365 31.38 -18.16 -5.17
C TYR A 365 30.57 -18.22 -3.88
N PHE A 366 30.73 -17.19 -3.04
CA PHE A 366 30.13 -17.11 -1.72
C PHE A 366 29.47 -15.75 -1.47
N SER A 367 28.36 -15.72 -0.74
CA SER A 367 27.77 -14.51 -0.19
C SER A 367 27.61 -14.64 1.31
N PHE A 368 28.05 -13.61 2.04
CA PHE A 368 28.10 -13.60 3.50
C PHE A 368 27.18 -12.55 4.10
N THR A 369 27.01 -11.42 3.41
CA THR A 369 26.24 -10.27 3.89
C THR A 369 25.12 -9.96 2.91
N GLN A 370 23.89 -9.99 3.39
CA GLN A 370 22.72 -9.55 2.64
C GLN A 370 21.88 -8.59 3.46
N LEU A 371 21.29 -7.60 2.79
CA LEU A 371 20.42 -6.60 3.38
C LEU A 371 19.31 -6.28 2.38
N GLU A 372 18.07 -6.17 2.82
CA GLU A 372 16.97 -5.68 2.01
C GLU A 372 16.06 -4.80 2.88
N SER A 373 15.68 -3.62 2.39
CA SER A 373 14.77 -2.70 3.09
C SER A 373 13.75 -2.13 2.10
N SER A 374 12.48 -2.04 2.51
CA SER A 374 11.40 -1.52 1.65
C SER A 374 10.28 -0.82 2.41
N MET A 375 9.56 0.01 1.66
CA MET A 375 8.25 0.55 2.02
C MET A 375 7.16 -0.17 1.23
N SER A 376 6.03 -0.51 1.88
CA SER A 376 4.88 -1.16 1.25
C SER A 376 3.66 -0.24 1.16
N PHE A 377 3.07 -0.18 -0.04
CA PHE A 377 1.87 0.59 -0.36
C PHE A 377 0.75 -0.37 -0.79
N TYR A 378 -0.47 -0.12 -0.35
CA TYR A 378 -1.62 -1.03 -0.53
C TYR A 378 -2.79 -0.30 -1.17
N TRP A 379 -3.51 -0.98 -2.05
CA TRP A 379 -4.79 -0.50 -2.60
C TRP A 379 -5.67 -1.67 -3.01
N ASN A 380 -6.99 -1.49 -2.94
CA ASN A 380 -8.00 -2.48 -3.28
C ASN A 380 -8.90 -1.94 -4.40
N THR A 381 -9.44 -2.80 -5.26
CA THR A 381 -10.36 -2.33 -6.32
C THR A 381 -11.77 -2.09 -5.83
N SER A 382 -12.22 -2.79 -4.78
CA SER A 382 -13.58 -2.72 -4.27
C SER A 382 -13.60 -2.66 -2.74
N GLU A 383 -14.72 -2.20 -2.18
CA GLU A 383 -14.99 -2.27 -0.74
C GLU A 383 -14.99 -3.70 -0.21
N ASP A 384 -15.48 -4.65 -1.02
CA ASP A 384 -15.40 -6.09 -0.72
C ASP A 384 -13.95 -6.63 -0.69
N MET A 385 -12.95 -5.82 -1.09
CA MET A 385 -11.53 -6.17 -1.15
C MET A 385 -11.27 -7.50 -1.88
N THR A 386 -11.98 -7.72 -2.99
CA THR A 386 -11.88 -8.96 -3.77
C THR A 386 -10.59 -9.02 -4.57
N ILE A 387 -10.11 -7.88 -5.06
CA ILE A 387 -8.80 -7.74 -5.68
C ILE A 387 -8.01 -6.75 -4.83
N ARG A 388 -6.84 -7.21 -4.39
CA ARG A 388 -5.94 -6.46 -3.52
C ARG A 388 -4.58 -6.36 -4.18
N PHE A 389 -3.98 -5.18 -4.11
CA PHE A 389 -2.66 -4.92 -4.64
C PHE A 389 -1.74 -4.39 -3.54
N ARG A 390 -0.47 -4.72 -3.68
CA ARG A 390 0.61 -4.17 -2.86
C ARG A 390 1.82 -3.87 -3.73
N LEU A 391 2.45 -2.73 -3.51
CA LEU A 391 3.71 -2.35 -4.13
C LEU A 391 4.76 -2.19 -3.04
N ASP A 392 5.85 -2.95 -3.15
CA ASP A 392 7.05 -2.74 -2.34
C ASP A 392 8.10 -2.02 -3.18
N LEU A 393 8.63 -0.91 -2.64
CA LEU A 393 9.76 -0.19 -3.23
C LEU A 393 10.89 -0.15 -2.20
N GLY A 394 12.10 -0.51 -2.63
CA GLY A 394 13.19 -0.68 -1.69
C GLY A 394 14.57 -0.75 -2.29
N LEU A 395 15.54 -0.99 -1.41
CA LEU A 395 16.94 -1.20 -1.71
C LEU A 395 17.36 -2.57 -1.18
N SER A 396 18.15 -3.29 -1.96
CA SER A 396 18.73 -4.57 -1.57
C SER A 396 20.22 -4.62 -1.89
N LYS A 397 20.97 -5.32 -1.05
CA LYS A 397 22.41 -5.45 -1.09
C LYS A 397 22.77 -6.91 -0.85
N TYR A 398 23.72 -7.42 -1.63
CA TYR A 398 24.41 -8.66 -1.33
C TYR A 398 25.87 -8.57 -1.78
N ASP A 399 26.75 -9.29 -1.09
CA ASP A 399 28.16 -9.43 -1.48
C ASP A 399 28.40 -10.76 -2.20
N VAL A 400 29.42 -10.79 -3.07
CA VAL A 400 29.97 -12.01 -3.67
C VAL A 400 31.48 -12.00 -3.56
N VAL A 401 32.00 -13.06 -2.95
CA VAL A 401 33.42 -13.37 -2.82
C VAL A 401 33.73 -14.58 -3.71
N LYS A 402 34.71 -14.41 -4.60
CA LYS A 402 35.31 -15.47 -5.41
C LYS A 402 36.44 -16.12 -4.61
N ALA A 403 36.43 -17.44 -4.53
CA ALA A 403 37.55 -18.24 -4.01
C ALA A 403 38.13 -19.09 -5.14
N VAL A 404 39.44 -19.00 -5.36
CA VAL A 404 40.17 -19.79 -6.36
C VAL A 404 41.09 -20.77 -5.63
N TYR A 405 40.96 -22.06 -5.96
CA TYR A 405 41.69 -23.16 -5.32
C TYR A 405 42.85 -23.62 -6.23
N HIS A 406 43.98 -22.91 -6.17
CA HIS A 406 45.23 -23.28 -6.84
C HIS A 406 46.41 -23.11 -5.87
N LYS A 407 47.07 -24.22 -5.50
CA LYS A 407 48.21 -24.23 -4.55
C LYS A 407 47.93 -23.41 -3.26
N GLY A 408 46.71 -23.50 -2.75
CA GLY A 408 46.17 -22.67 -1.69
C GLY A 408 44.79 -22.11 -2.06
N THR A 409 44.23 -21.25 -1.21
CA THR A 409 42.95 -20.57 -1.46
C THR A 409 43.19 -19.08 -1.56
N SER A 410 42.96 -18.51 -2.74
CA SER A 410 42.95 -17.05 -2.94
C SER A 410 41.52 -16.53 -2.96
N THR A 411 41.24 -15.44 -2.25
CA THR A 411 39.90 -14.85 -2.19
C THR A 411 39.90 -13.41 -2.70
N SER A 412 38.82 -13.03 -3.40
CA SER A 412 38.60 -11.67 -3.86
C SER A 412 37.11 -11.32 -3.81
N MET A 413 36.77 -10.10 -3.39
CA MET A 413 35.40 -9.59 -3.47
C MET A 413 35.15 -9.10 -4.90
N ILE A 414 34.19 -9.73 -5.58
CA ILE A 414 33.90 -9.44 -7.00
C ILE A 414 32.57 -8.69 -7.17
N TYR A 415 31.72 -8.69 -6.14
CA TYR A 415 30.45 -7.98 -6.14
C TYR A 415 30.12 -7.49 -4.73
N ASN A 416 29.65 -6.25 -4.61
CA ASN A 416 29.16 -5.66 -3.36
C ASN A 416 28.43 -4.36 -3.70
N GLN A 417 27.17 -4.48 -4.14
CA GLN A 417 26.39 -3.35 -4.63
C GLN A 417 25.07 -3.22 -3.86
N ILE A 418 24.57 -1.99 -3.78
CA ILE A 418 23.21 -1.67 -3.31
C ILE A 418 22.41 -1.33 -4.56
N LEU A 419 21.33 -2.06 -4.79
CA LEU A 419 20.49 -1.90 -5.97
C LEU A 419 19.03 -1.70 -5.56
N PRO A 420 18.27 -0.88 -6.31
CA PRO A 420 16.84 -0.77 -6.09
C PRO A 420 16.13 -2.06 -6.49
N PHE A 421 14.99 -2.30 -5.85
CA PHE A 421 14.04 -3.31 -6.29
C PHE A 421 12.61 -2.79 -6.17
N ALA A 422 11.73 -3.39 -6.96
CA ALA A 422 10.30 -3.20 -6.86
C ALA A 422 9.60 -4.56 -6.84
N VAL A 423 8.55 -4.71 -6.03
CA VAL A 423 7.69 -5.90 -6.04
C VAL A 423 6.25 -5.49 -6.15
N LEU A 424 5.56 -5.96 -7.19
CA LEU A 424 4.11 -5.84 -7.31
C LEU A 424 3.47 -7.15 -6.86
N TYR A 425 2.55 -7.08 -5.91
CA TYR A 425 1.72 -8.19 -5.46
C TYR A 425 0.27 -7.98 -5.88
N PHE A 426 -0.39 -9.10 -6.12
CA PHE A 426 -1.79 -9.21 -6.46
C PHE A 426 -2.41 -10.37 -5.68
N ASN A 427 -3.53 -10.12 -5.02
CA ASN A 427 -4.35 -11.16 -4.41
C ASN A 427 -5.76 -11.10 -5.01
N PHE A 428 -6.31 -12.27 -5.35
CA PHE A 428 -7.70 -12.46 -5.71
C PHE A 428 -8.42 -13.31 -4.65
N VAL A 429 -9.39 -12.69 -3.97
CA VAL A 429 -10.06 -13.17 -2.77
C VAL A 429 -11.58 -12.92 -2.89
N PRO A 430 -12.29 -13.60 -3.80
CA PRO A 430 -13.71 -13.34 -4.06
C PRO A 430 -14.62 -13.71 -2.87
N ASN A 431 -14.22 -14.67 -2.03
CA ASN A 431 -14.94 -15.07 -0.81
C ASN A 431 -13.95 -15.50 0.29
N ASP A 432 -12.95 -16.29 -0.11
CA ASP A 432 -11.82 -16.75 0.68
C ASP A 432 -10.58 -16.71 -0.22
N ASP A 433 -9.39 -16.81 0.38
CA ASP A 433 -8.11 -16.73 -0.31
C ASP A 433 -8.03 -17.77 -1.44
N PHE A 434 -8.02 -17.32 -2.70
CA PHE A 434 -8.08 -18.21 -3.87
C PHE A 434 -6.79 -18.19 -4.69
N PHE A 435 -6.27 -17.01 -5.01
CA PHE A 435 -5.08 -16.86 -5.83
C PHE A 435 -4.25 -15.66 -5.38
N ALA A 436 -2.94 -15.77 -5.47
CA ALA A 436 -2.08 -14.60 -5.43
C ALA A 436 -0.90 -14.76 -6.37
N ALA A 437 -0.38 -13.62 -6.81
CA ALA A 437 0.83 -13.52 -7.62
C ALA A 437 1.68 -12.35 -7.16
N ASN A 438 2.98 -12.44 -7.41
CA ASN A 438 3.91 -11.34 -7.22
C ASN A 438 4.99 -11.35 -8.31
N VAL A 439 5.47 -10.15 -8.62
CA VAL A 439 6.53 -9.90 -9.60
C VAL A 439 7.55 -8.98 -8.94
N LYS A 440 8.77 -9.47 -8.73
CA LYS A 440 9.92 -8.69 -8.23
C LYS A 440 10.88 -8.40 -9.37
N LEU A 441 11.22 -7.13 -9.57
CA LEU A 441 12.33 -6.70 -10.41
C LEU A 441 13.51 -6.35 -9.51
N PHE A 442 14.62 -7.09 -9.62
CA PHE A 442 15.82 -6.86 -8.83
C PHE A 442 17.06 -7.32 -9.57
N ASP A 443 18.12 -6.50 -9.59
CA ASP A 443 19.41 -6.81 -10.23
C ASP A 443 19.24 -7.36 -11.67
N SER A 444 18.46 -6.63 -12.47
CA SER A 444 18.13 -6.96 -13.86
C SER A 444 17.40 -8.29 -14.08
N LYS A 445 16.87 -8.93 -13.03
CA LYS A 445 16.08 -10.17 -13.12
C LYS A 445 14.64 -9.95 -12.69
N ILE A 446 13.75 -10.74 -13.29
CA ILE A 446 12.34 -10.84 -12.90
C ILE A 446 12.16 -12.12 -12.10
N ASN A 447 11.68 -12.00 -10.87
CA ASN A 447 11.22 -13.12 -10.05
C ASN A 447 9.70 -13.11 -10.02
N LEU A 448 9.09 -14.18 -10.54
CA LEU A 448 7.64 -14.39 -10.48
C LEU A 448 7.34 -15.40 -9.39
N GLY A 449 6.36 -15.10 -8.54
CA GLY A 449 5.80 -16.06 -7.61
C GLY A 449 4.28 -16.08 -7.78
N ALA A 450 3.67 -17.27 -7.77
CA ALA A 450 2.22 -17.39 -7.78
C ALA A 450 1.77 -18.57 -6.94
N TRP A 451 0.59 -18.49 -6.34
CA TRP A 451 -0.08 -19.64 -5.78
C TRP A 451 -1.56 -19.62 -6.07
N PHE A 452 -2.16 -20.81 -6.23
CA PHE A 452 -3.60 -20.96 -6.31
C PHE A 452 -4.08 -22.07 -5.38
N LYS A 453 -5.20 -21.84 -4.70
CA LYS A 453 -5.87 -22.83 -3.87
C LYS A 453 -6.67 -23.76 -4.77
N PHE A 454 -6.31 -25.04 -4.78
CA PHE A 454 -6.98 -26.04 -5.63
C PHE A 454 -7.85 -27.02 -4.85
N LEU A 455 -7.62 -27.18 -3.55
CA LEU A 455 -8.41 -28.06 -2.70
C LEU A 455 -8.57 -27.48 -1.29
N GLN A 456 -9.79 -27.53 -0.77
CA GLN A 456 -10.11 -27.19 0.61
C GLN A 456 -11.04 -28.28 1.16
N LEU A 457 -10.64 -28.91 2.25
CA LEU A 457 -11.40 -29.97 2.91
C LEU A 457 -12.03 -29.44 4.21
N SER A 458 -13.09 -30.12 4.66
CA SER A 458 -13.66 -29.89 5.98
C SER A 458 -12.60 -30.05 7.07
N GLY A 459 -12.69 -29.26 8.14
CA GLY A 459 -11.70 -29.31 9.24
C GLY A 459 -10.53 -28.33 9.07
N GLY A 460 -10.57 -27.43 8.09
CA GLY A 460 -9.57 -26.36 7.95
C GLY A 460 -8.29 -26.79 7.23
N HIS A 461 -8.35 -27.84 6.42
CA HIS A 461 -7.25 -28.27 5.56
C HIS A 461 -7.34 -27.59 4.19
N THR A 462 -6.22 -27.03 3.73
CA THR A 462 -6.12 -26.33 2.44
C THR A 462 -4.87 -26.78 1.71
N PHE A 463 -4.99 -27.00 0.40
CA PHE A 463 -3.87 -27.28 -0.48
C PHE A 463 -3.77 -26.20 -1.56
N ARG A 464 -2.55 -25.72 -1.74
CA ARG A 464 -2.18 -24.72 -2.74
C ARG A 464 -1.11 -25.28 -3.64
N PHE A 465 -1.17 -24.89 -4.90
CA PHE A 465 -0.09 -25.09 -5.83
C PHE A 465 0.70 -23.79 -5.88
N ASP A 466 2.00 -23.86 -5.59
CA ASP A 466 2.90 -22.71 -5.67
C ASP A 466 3.83 -22.86 -6.87
N PHE A 467 4.08 -21.74 -7.53
CA PHE A 467 5.00 -21.56 -8.64
C PHE A 467 6.00 -20.46 -8.27
N SER A 468 7.26 -20.68 -8.60
CA SER A 468 8.30 -19.65 -8.56
C SER A 468 9.17 -19.74 -9.80
N TYR A 469 9.50 -18.58 -10.36
CA TYR A 469 10.34 -18.47 -11.55
C TYR A 469 11.30 -17.30 -11.40
N ILE A 470 12.55 -17.50 -11.80
CA ILE A 470 13.57 -16.46 -11.86
C ILE A 470 14.06 -16.39 -13.30
N SER A 471 13.95 -15.23 -13.94
CA SER A 471 14.42 -15.05 -15.31
C SER A 471 15.95 -15.02 -15.39
N ALA A 472 16.48 -15.26 -16.59
CA ALA A 472 17.80 -14.77 -16.93
C ALA A 472 17.84 -13.22 -16.78
N PRO A 473 19.01 -12.60 -16.53
CA PRO A 473 19.10 -11.16 -16.48
C PRO A 473 18.78 -10.54 -17.85
N ILE A 474 18.04 -9.44 -17.83
CA ILE A 474 17.45 -8.80 -19.02
C ILE A 474 18.39 -7.74 -19.61
N PHE A 475 19.11 -7.00 -18.75
CA PHE A 475 19.93 -5.85 -19.13
C PHE A 475 21.44 -6.08 -18.96
N ARG A 476 21.86 -7.31 -18.62
CA ARG A 476 23.26 -7.69 -18.45
C ARG A 476 23.45 -9.16 -18.75
N ASN A 477 24.70 -9.55 -19.01
CA ASN A 477 25.05 -10.96 -19.06
C ASN A 477 24.92 -11.61 -17.67
N PRO A 478 24.57 -12.91 -17.61
CA PRO A 478 24.61 -13.68 -16.37
C PRO A 478 26.00 -13.62 -15.74
N HIS A 479 26.03 -13.39 -14.43
CA HIS A 479 27.27 -13.51 -13.67
C HIS A 479 27.63 -14.98 -13.46
N GLU A 480 28.93 -15.28 -13.27
CA GLU A 480 29.44 -16.66 -13.13
C GLU A 480 28.81 -17.42 -11.94
N TRP A 481 28.33 -16.71 -10.92
CA TRP A 481 27.69 -17.27 -9.72
C TRP A 481 26.17 -17.44 -9.83
N GLU A 482 25.57 -17.10 -10.98
CA GLU A 482 24.12 -17.20 -11.20
C GLU A 482 23.75 -18.48 -11.95
N THR A 483 22.54 -19.00 -11.70
CA THR A 483 21.97 -20.09 -12.51
C THR A 483 22.03 -19.75 -14.00
N ASP A 484 22.37 -20.75 -14.80
CA ASP A 484 22.38 -20.65 -16.26
C ASP A 484 20.95 -20.52 -16.78
N GLY A 485 20.62 -19.37 -17.37
CA GLY A 485 19.30 -19.11 -17.91
C GLY A 485 18.26 -18.79 -16.83
N ALA A 486 17.10 -19.44 -16.92
CA ALA A 486 15.97 -19.20 -16.03
C ALA A 486 15.76 -20.39 -15.08
N GLY A 487 15.40 -20.08 -13.83
CA GLY A 487 15.09 -21.07 -12.81
C GLY A 487 13.58 -21.24 -12.62
N THR A 488 13.10 -22.46 -12.37
CA THR A 488 11.68 -22.71 -12.01
C THR A 488 11.57 -23.64 -10.81
N LEU A 489 10.57 -23.41 -9.95
CA LEU A 489 10.16 -24.28 -8.86
C LEU A 489 8.63 -24.43 -8.88
N LEU A 490 8.16 -25.67 -8.76
CA LEU A 490 6.76 -26.03 -8.54
C LEU A 490 6.65 -26.78 -7.21
N GLN A 491 5.60 -26.54 -6.44
CA GLN A 491 5.37 -27.31 -5.22
C GLN A 491 3.90 -27.31 -4.82
N VAL A 492 3.55 -28.27 -3.98
CA VAL A 492 2.29 -28.27 -3.24
C VAL A 492 2.57 -27.76 -1.83
N ARG A 493 1.72 -26.84 -1.38
CA ARG A 493 1.73 -26.27 -0.04
C ARG A 493 0.46 -26.68 0.69
N TYR A 494 0.64 -27.31 1.84
CA TYR A 494 -0.41 -27.75 2.73
C TYR A 494 -0.55 -26.78 3.90
N ARG A 495 -1.78 -26.38 4.21
CA ARG A 495 -2.12 -25.52 5.35
C ARG A 495 -3.21 -26.16 6.19
N TYR A 496 -3.03 -26.13 7.51
CA TYR A 496 -4.02 -26.60 8.49
C TYR A 496 -4.25 -25.56 9.58
N GLY A 497 -5.52 -25.24 9.87
CA GLY A 497 -5.92 -24.36 10.96
C GLY A 497 -5.82 -22.85 10.67
N PHE A 498 -5.74 -22.46 9.39
CA PHE A 498 -5.53 -21.08 8.92
C PHE A 498 -6.81 -20.29 8.65
#